data_AF-A0AAV7K081-F1
#
_entry.id   AF-A0AAV7K081-F1
#
_cell.length_a   1.000
_cell.length_b   1.000
_cell.length_c   1.000
_cell.angle_alpha   90.00
_cell.angle_beta   90.00
_cell.angle_gamma   90.00
#
_symmetry.space_group_name_H-M   'P 1'
#
loop_
_entity.id
_entity.type
_entity.pdbx_description
1 polymer ?
#
loop_
_entity_poly.entity_id
_entity_poly.type
_entity_poly.pdbx_seq_one_letter_code
_entity_poly.pdbx_strand_id
1 'polypeptide(L)'
;MDNLKSIRNSIIGAIRGHLNVDSRRSKPDKNCNKLRTTGVNKIIGLNTVLVAECVAYLKKSISLREEGIFRIPGDLNQVKLYHKQFDYSMKPDLNEELDPNNISTLLKQHIKENCGLLPKREACDMYTAVRQKNIEEISSVIERIAPEQQFIMKEVLYLFKEVSEHEKENKMCTGAIATSCGLSIFPSVNAGNANLMLKILIDNVDEIYKQ
;
A
#
# COMPACT_ATOMS: atom_id res chain seq x y z
N MET A 1 48.42 48.03 -7.02
CA MET A 1 47.73 47.05 -6.15
C MET A 1 46.30 46.80 -6.66
N ASP A 2 46.11 46.83 -7.99
CA ASP A 2 44.79 46.99 -8.60
C ASP A 2 44.38 45.81 -9.49
N ASN A 3 45.33 44.91 -9.78
CA ASN A 3 45.06 43.72 -10.61
C ASN A 3 44.43 42.56 -9.82
N LEU A 4 44.65 42.48 -8.50
CA LEU A 4 44.06 41.47 -7.62
C LEU A 4 42.59 41.73 -7.28
N LYS A 5 42.16 43.01 -7.26
CA LYS A 5 40.75 43.39 -7.03
C LYS A 5 39.87 43.10 -8.25
N SER A 6 40.42 43.26 -9.46
CA SER A 6 39.71 42.95 -10.72
C SER A 6 39.46 41.45 -10.88
N ILE A 7 40.47 40.61 -10.60
CA ILE A 7 40.35 39.15 -10.65
C ILE A 7 39.37 38.63 -9.57
N ARG A 8 39.41 39.18 -8.35
CA ARG A 8 38.47 38.82 -7.28
C ARG A 8 37.02 39.18 -7.62
N ASN A 9 36.78 40.30 -8.31
CA ASN A 9 35.44 40.69 -8.73
C ASN A 9 34.92 39.84 -9.91
N SER A 10 35.80 39.38 -10.80
CA SER A 10 35.45 38.46 -11.89
C SER A 10 35.09 37.05 -11.38
N ILE A 11 35.82 36.54 -10.38
CA ILE A 11 35.54 35.22 -9.78
C ILE A 11 34.24 35.26 -8.94
N ILE A 12 33.98 36.34 -8.20
CA ILE A 12 32.72 36.51 -7.45
C ILE A 12 31.52 36.67 -8.41
N GLY A 13 31.71 37.30 -9.57
CA GLY A 13 30.70 37.37 -10.63
C GLY A 13 30.38 36.01 -11.25
N ALA A 14 31.38 35.17 -11.50
CA ALA A 14 31.22 33.83 -12.06
C ALA A 14 30.54 32.84 -11.08
N ILE A 15 30.83 32.94 -9.77
CA ILE A 15 30.19 32.09 -8.75
C ILE A 15 28.71 32.48 -8.54
N ARG A 16 28.35 33.76 -8.70
CA ARG A 16 26.95 34.21 -8.64
C ARG A 16 26.10 33.80 -9.86
N GLY A 17 26.72 33.48 -11.00
CA GLY A 17 26.04 33.00 -12.21
C GLY A 17 25.73 31.50 -12.23
N HIS A 18 26.26 30.71 -11.29
CA HIS A 18 26.12 29.24 -11.26
C HIS A 18 25.46 28.67 -10.01
N LEU A 19 24.89 29.51 -9.15
CA LEU A 19 24.06 29.10 -8.02
C LEU A 19 22.57 29.39 -8.21
N ASN A 20 22.10 29.46 -9.46
CA ASN A 20 20.67 29.45 -9.76
C ASN A 20 20.23 28.03 -10.13
N VAL A 21 20.37 27.10 -9.18
CA VAL A 21 19.75 25.78 -9.25
C VAL A 21 18.38 25.92 -8.59
N ASP A 22 17.40 26.22 -9.44
CA ASP A 22 15.99 25.83 -9.33
C ASP A 22 15.54 25.38 -7.92
N SER A 23 15.31 26.36 -7.04
CA SER A 23 14.34 26.20 -5.97
C SER A 23 12.93 26.21 -6.59
N ARG A 24 12.60 25.16 -7.37
CA ARG A 24 11.21 24.82 -7.63
C ARG A 24 10.66 24.28 -6.32
N ARG A 25 10.21 25.21 -5.47
CA ARG A 25 9.05 24.95 -4.59
C ARG A 25 7.99 24.34 -5.50
N SER A 26 7.83 23.03 -5.41
CA SER A 26 6.62 22.35 -5.88
C SER A 26 5.48 23.15 -5.29
N LYS A 27 4.77 23.89 -6.14
CA LYS A 27 3.53 24.55 -5.75
C LYS A 27 2.67 23.46 -5.11
N PRO A 28 2.10 23.68 -3.91
CA PRO A 28 1.14 22.73 -3.37
C PRO A 28 0.08 22.53 -4.44
N ASP A 29 -0.10 21.27 -4.84
CA ASP A 29 -0.99 20.90 -5.92
C ASP A 29 -2.39 21.43 -5.56
N LYS A 30 -2.84 22.45 -6.30
CA LYS A 30 -4.06 23.22 -5.99
C LYS A 30 -5.32 22.37 -6.11
N ASN A 31 -5.18 21.10 -6.49
CA ASN A 31 -6.25 20.12 -6.58
C ASN A 31 -6.50 19.33 -5.27
N CYS A 32 -5.68 19.52 -4.22
CA CYS A 32 -5.84 18.80 -2.95
C CYS A 32 -6.78 19.50 -1.94
N ASN A 33 -7.18 20.76 -2.19
CA ASN A 33 -7.85 21.61 -1.19
C ASN A 33 -9.37 21.76 -1.34
N LYS A 34 -10.05 20.83 -2.02
CA LYS A 34 -11.52 20.85 -2.09
C LYS A 34 -12.07 19.46 -1.90
N LEU A 35 -12.10 19.01 -0.64
CA LEU A 35 -12.95 17.93 -0.08
C LEU A 35 -12.57 17.75 1.41
N ARG A 36 -12.84 18.77 2.22
CA ARG A 36 -12.93 18.62 3.68
C ARG A 36 -14.41 18.72 4.06
N THR A 37 -15.15 17.65 3.79
CA THR A 37 -16.46 17.42 4.39
C THR A 37 -16.29 16.36 5.46
N THR A 38 -16.69 16.73 6.67
CA THR A 38 -16.71 15.90 7.88
C THR A 38 -17.69 14.75 7.70
N GLY A 39 -17.17 13.55 7.44
CA GLY A 39 -17.88 12.29 7.38
C GLY A 39 -16.87 11.18 7.19
N VAL A 40 -16.89 10.15 8.04
CA VAL A 40 -16.05 8.97 7.88
C VAL A 40 -16.49 8.29 6.58
N ASN A 41 -15.72 8.47 5.51
CA ASN A 41 -16.06 7.93 4.19
C ASN A 41 -15.73 6.43 4.17
N LYS A 42 -16.74 5.61 4.49
CA LYS A 42 -16.70 4.17 4.29
C LYS A 42 -16.46 3.85 2.83
N ILE A 43 -15.50 2.97 2.53
CA ILE A 43 -15.42 2.33 1.21
C ILE A 43 -16.68 1.48 1.04
N ILE A 44 -17.53 1.87 0.09
CA ILE A 44 -18.75 1.17 -0.26
C ILE A 44 -18.35 -0.08 -1.07
N GLY A 45 -18.81 -1.27 -0.65
CA GLY A 45 -18.66 -2.52 -1.41
C GLY A 45 -17.58 -3.50 -0.93
N LEU A 46 -16.69 -3.10 -0.01
CA LEU A 46 -15.66 -4.01 0.51
C LEU A 46 -16.29 -5.08 1.42
N ASN A 47 -16.51 -6.27 0.86
CA ASN A 47 -17.03 -7.43 1.58
C ASN A 47 -16.01 -7.94 2.61
N THR A 48 -16.27 -7.68 3.89
CA THR A 48 -15.42 -8.08 5.03
C THR A 48 -15.33 -9.59 5.20
N VAL A 49 -16.41 -10.32 4.92
CA VAL A 49 -16.45 -11.79 5.01
C VAL A 49 -15.53 -12.40 3.96
N LEU A 50 -15.59 -11.93 2.71
CA LEU A 50 -14.69 -12.38 1.65
C LEU A 50 -13.23 -12.21 2.07
N VAL A 51 -12.88 -11.02 2.59
CA VAL A 51 -11.52 -10.73 3.01
C VAL A 51 -11.08 -11.63 4.15
N ALA A 52 -11.93 -11.79 5.18
CA ALA A 52 -11.62 -12.64 6.33
C ALA A 52 -11.39 -14.11 5.93
N GLU A 53 -12.24 -14.67 5.07
CA GLU A 53 -12.10 -16.03 4.57
C GLU A 53 -10.84 -16.21 3.72
N CYS A 54 -10.52 -15.24 2.85
CA CYS A 54 -9.29 -15.26 2.06
C CYS A 54 -8.05 -15.18 2.96
N VAL A 55 -8.06 -14.29 3.96
CA VAL A 55 -6.95 -14.13 4.92
C VAL A 55 -6.77 -15.43 5.71
N ALA A 56 -7.84 -16.00 6.25
CA ALA A 56 -7.79 -17.25 6.98
C ALA A 56 -7.23 -18.40 6.13
N TYR A 57 -7.63 -18.48 4.86
CA TYR A 57 -7.10 -19.46 3.91
C TYR A 57 -5.61 -19.27 3.63
N LEU A 58 -5.20 -18.02 3.37
CA LEU A 58 -3.83 -17.69 2.97
C LEU A 58 -2.83 -17.78 4.13
N LYS A 59 -3.30 -17.76 5.38
CA LYS A 59 -2.50 -18.05 6.59
C LYS A 59 -2.31 -19.55 6.85
N LYS A 60 -2.95 -20.45 6.10
CA LYS A 60 -2.69 -21.89 6.22
C LYS A 60 -1.26 -22.19 5.74
N SER A 61 -0.61 -23.17 6.38
CA SER A 61 0.79 -23.53 6.06
C SER A 61 1.01 -23.88 4.58
N ILE A 62 0.02 -24.45 3.89
CA ILE A 62 0.12 -24.77 2.46
C ILE A 62 0.25 -23.50 1.62
N SER A 63 -0.57 -22.49 1.90
CA SER A 63 -0.59 -21.20 1.21
C SER A 63 0.67 -20.38 1.50
N LEU A 64 1.18 -20.41 2.73
CA LEU A 64 2.37 -19.66 3.13
C LEU A 64 3.65 -20.14 2.45
N ARG A 65 3.68 -21.41 2.02
CA ARG A 65 4.83 -22.02 1.34
C ARG A 65 4.73 -22.00 -0.18
N GLU A 66 3.59 -21.58 -0.72
CA GLU A 66 3.33 -21.50 -2.17
C GLU A 66 4.33 -20.55 -2.85
N GLU A 67 5.12 -21.07 -3.79
CA GLU A 67 6.16 -20.29 -4.45
C GLU A 67 5.55 -19.13 -5.25
N GLY A 68 5.98 -17.91 -4.97
CA GLY A 68 5.51 -16.73 -5.67
C GLY A 68 4.07 -16.35 -5.34
N ILE A 69 3.52 -16.77 -4.20
CA ILE A 69 2.21 -16.32 -3.72
C ILE A 69 2.07 -14.80 -3.82
N PHE A 70 0.90 -14.30 -4.25
CA PHE A 70 0.65 -12.90 -4.64
C PHE A 70 1.40 -12.37 -5.88
N ARG A 71 2.53 -12.96 -6.30
CA ARG A 71 3.21 -12.61 -7.56
C ARG A 71 2.59 -13.35 -8.74
N ILE A 72 2.37 -14.65 -8.60
CA ILE A 72 1.77 -15.49 -9.63
C ILE A 72 0.26 -15.21 -9.70
N PRO A 73 -0.31 -14.93 -10.89
CA PRO A 73 -1.74 -14.80 -11.04
C PRO A 73 -2.42 -16.17 -10.97
N GLY A 74 -3.58 -16.24 -10.33
CA GLY A 74 -4.47 -17.41 -10.39
C GLY A 74 -5.28 -17.48 -11.69
N ASP A 75 -6.04 -18.56 -11.83
CA ASP A 75 -7.04 -18.75 -12.88
C ASP A 75 -8.19 -17.74 -12.73
N LEU A 76 -8.24 -16.79 -13.68
CA LEU A 76 -9.23 -15.73 -13.71
C LEU A 76 -10.68 -16.23 -13.83
N ASN A 77 -10.91 -17.41 -14.43
CA ASN A 77 -12.25 -17.99 -14.49
C ASN A 77 -12.71 -18.45 -13.11
N GLN A 78 -11.81 -19.11 -12.38
CA GLN A 78 -12.07 -19.58 -11.03
C GLN A 78 -12.23 -18.41 -10.05
N VAL A 79 -11.38 -17.39 -10.15
CA VAL A 79 -11.50 -16.15 -9.35
C VAL A 79 -12.84 -15.46 -9.56
N LYS A 80 -13.30 -15.34 -10.83
CA LYS A 80 -14.63 -14.79 -11.14
C LYS A 80 -15.77 -15.62 -10.56
N LEU A 81 -15.62 -16.94 -10.54
CA LEU A 81 -16.62 -17.83 -9.94
C LEU A 81 -16.71 -17.60 -8.42
N TYR A 82 -15.59 -17.48 -7.73
CA TYR A 82 -15.57 -17.19 -6.29
C TYR A 82 -16.17 -15.83 -5.96
N HIS A 83 -15.87 -14.79 -6.73
CA HIS A 83 -16.52 -13.47 -6.57
C HIS A 83 -18.05 -13.61 -6.62
N LYS A 84 -18.58 -14.29 -7.65
CA LYS A 84 -20.02 -14.51 -7.79
C LYS A 84 -20.61 -15.27 -6.62
N GLN A 85 -19.93 -16.28 -6.09
CA GLN A 85 -20.42 -17.04 -4.94
C GLN A 85 -20.62 -16.12 -3.73
N PHE A 86 -19.62 -15.28 -3.41
CA PHE A 86 -19.75 -14.30 -2.33
C PHE A 86 -20.87 -13.27 -2.57
N ASP A 87 -21.08 -12.82 -3.80
CA ASP A 87 -22.16 -11.88 -4.16
C ASP A 87 -23.55 -12.48 -3.92
N TYR A 88 -23.71 -13.79 -4.15
CA TYR A 88 -24.96 -14.51 -3.88
C TYR A 88 -25.11 -14.92 -2.40
N SER A 89 -24.27 -14.43 -1.50
CA SER A 89 -24.19 -14.89 -0.10
C SER A 89 -23.93 -16.39 0.04
N MET A 90 -23.43 -17.03 -1.02
CA MET A 90 -22.95 -18.41 -1.00
C MET A 90 -21.52 -18.35 -0.49
N LYS A 91 -21.30 -18.83 0.74
CA LYS A 91 -19.93 -18.97 1.26
C LYS A 91 -19.21 -20.03 0.41
N PRO A 92 -18.18 -19.68 -0.39
CA PRO A 92 -17.40 -20.69 -1.07
C PRO A 92 -16.71 -21.57 -0.04
N ASP A 93 -16.70 -22.88 -0.29
CA ASP A 93 -15.89 -23.79 0.50
C ASP A 93 -14.42 -23.61 0.11
N LEU A 94 -13.72 -22.75 0.85
CA LEU A 94 -12.28 -22.55 0.70
C LEU A 94 -11.53 -23.67 1.43
N ASN A 95 -11.58 -24.87 0.85
CA ASN A 95 -10.86 -26.04 1.34
C ASN A 95 -9.41 -26.09 0.83
N GLU A 96 -8.58 -26.92 1.46
CA GLU A 96 -7.12 -26.97 1.21
C GLU A 96 -6.71 -27.46 -0.20
N GLU A 97 -7.66 -27.93 -1.00
CA GLU A 97 -7.41 -28.37 -2.38
C GLU A 97 -7.39 -27.19 -3.37
N LEU A 98 -7.78 -25.99 -2.93
CA LEU A 98 -7.79 -24.81 -3.79
C LEU A 98 -6.38 -24.26 -4.02
N ASP A 99 -6.09 -23.88 -5.26
CA ASP A 99 -4.86 -23.18 -5.61
C ASP A 99 -4.74 -21.85 -4.82
N PRO A 100 -3.71 -21.66 -3.96
CA PRO A 100 -3.52 -20.43 -3.20
C PRO A 100 -3.36 -19.18 -4.10
N ASN A 101 -2.89 -19.34 -5.34
CA ASN A 101 -2.79 -18.24 -6.30
C ASN A 101 -4.18 -17.73 -6.73
N ASN A 102 -5.20 -18.59 -6.77
CA ASN A 102 -6.59 -18.17 -6.99
C ASN A 102 -7.08 -17.30 -5.83
N ILE A 103 -6.83 -17.72 -4.59
CA ILE A 103 -7.32 -16.99 -3.41
C ILE A 103 -6.56 -15.67 -3.20
N SER A 104 -5.24 -15.65 -3.44
CA SER A 104 -4.46 -14.41 -3.39
C SER A 104 -4.86 -13.42 -4.49
N THR A 105 -5.21 -13.92 -5.68
CA THR A 105 -5.73 -13.10 -6.79
C THR A 105 -7.12 -12.55 -6.46
N LEU A 106 -8.02 -13.40 -5.94
CA LEU A 106 -9.34 -13.00 -5.45
C LEU A 106 -9.25 -11.88 -4.42
N LEU A 107 -8.42 -12.04 -3.39
CA LEU A 107 -8.22 -11.03 -2.35
C LEU A 107 -7.73 -9.69 -2.94
N LYS A 108 -6.68 -9.72 -3.78
CA LYS A 108 -6.11 -8.52 -4.41
C LYS A 108 -7.14 -7.81 -5.30
N GLN A 109 -7.88 -8.57 -6.10
CA GLN A 109 -8.85 -8.03 -7.04
C GLN A 109 -10.01 -7.39 -6.30
N HIS A 110 -10.57 -8.07 -5.30
CA HIS A 110 -11.64 -7.56 -4.45
C HIS A 110 -11.27 -6.24 -3.78
N ILE A 111 -10.07 -6.15 -3.18
CA ILE A 111 -9.62 -4.90 -2.55
C ILE A 111 -9.47 -3.79 -3.59
N LYS A 112 -8.86 -4.08 -4.75
CA LYS A 112 -8.59 -3.10 -5.80
C LYS A 112 -9.88 -2.54 -6.42
N GLU A 113 -10.84 -3.41 -6.72
CA GLU A 113 -12.14 -3.05 -7.32
C GLU A 113 -12.96 -2.17 -6.35
N ASN A 114 -12.75 -2.35 -5.05
CA ASN A 114 -13.38 -1.54 -4.01
C ASN A 114 -12.49 -0.36 -3.55
N CYS A 115 -11.75 0.26 -4.47
CA CYS A 115 -10.95 1.48 -4.21
C CYS A 115 -9.77 1.34 -3.21
N GLY A 116 -9.34 0.11 -2.88
CA GLY A 116 -8.20 -0.14 -2.00
C GLY A 116 -8.53 -0.16 -0.52
N LEU A 117 -7.52 -0.01 0.34
CA LEU A 117 -7.68 0.04 1.81
C LEU A 117 -7.52 1.43 2.40
N LEU A 118 -7.06 2.40 1.60
CA LEU A 118 -6.85 3.78 2.03
C LEU A 118 -7.65 4.72 1.11
N PRO A 119 -8.61 5.48 1.65
CA PRO A 119 -9.33 6.45 0.85
C PRO A 119 -8.37 7.54 0.32
N LYS A 120 -8.71 8.10 -0.84
CA LYS A 120 -7.85 9.06 -1.56
C LYS A 120 -7.49 10.30 -0.73
N ARG A 121 -8.35 10.71 0.19
CA ARG A 121 -8.14 11.89 1.05
C ARG A 121 -6.97 11.69 2.01
N GLU A 122 -6.84 10.50 2.57
CA GLU A 122 -5.82 10.14 3.55
C GLU A 122 -4.49 9.70 2.89
N ALA A 123 -4.49 9.45 1.59
CA ALA A 123 -3.32 8.98 0.84
C ALA A 123 -2.12 9.93 0.88
N CYS A 124 -2.34 11.25 0.84
CA CYS A 124 -1.26 12.24 0.88
C CYS A 124 -0.57 12.28 2.26
N ASP A 125 -1.39 12.27 3.32
CA ASP A 125 -0.91 12.27 4.70
C ASP A 125 -0.15 10.97 4.99
N MET A 126 -0.72 9.82 4.61
CA MET A 126 -0.08 8.52 4.74
C MET A 126 1.27 8.49 4.03
N TYR A 127 1.34 8.95 2.77
CA TYR A 127 2.59 8.97 2.02
C TYR A 127 3.64 9.85 2.70
N THR A 128 3.24 11.00 3.24
CA THR A 128 4.14 11.90 3.97
C THR A 128 4.68 11.25 5.23
N ALA A 129 3.81 10.63 6.03
CA ALA A 129 4.18 9.90 7.24
C ALA A 129 5.15 8.74 6.94
N VAL A 130 4.84 7.93 5.92
CA VAL A 130 5.69 6.84 5.42
C VAL A 130 7.07 7.35 4.98
N ARG A 131 7.12 8.45 4.22
CA ARG A 131 8.39 9.04 3.75
C ARG A 131 9.27 9.51 4.89
N GLN A 132 8.66 9.98 5.97
CA GLN A 132 9.33 10.41 7.19
C GLN A 132 9.61 9.24 8.15
N LYS A 133 9.10 8.03 7.86
CA LYS A 133 9.09 6.88 8.78
C LYS A 133 8.51 7.24 10.15
N ASN A 134 7.51 8.10 10.17
CA ASN A 134 6.84 8.54 11.38
C ASN A 134 5.70 7.56 11.71
N ILE A 135 5.97 6.57 12.55
CA ILE A 135 5.00 5.52 12.91
C ILE A 135 3.79 6.09 13.63
N GLU A 136 3.97 7.09 14.50
CA GLU A 136 2.87 7.73 15.21
C GLU A 136 1.89 8.43 14.25
N GLU A 137 2.41 9.16 13.25
CA GLU A 137 1.55 9.77 12.23
C GLU A 137 0.92 8.72 11.31
N ILE A 138 1.61 7.60 11.00
CA ILE A 138 1.01 6.49 10.27
C ILE A 138 -0.20 5.94 11.04
N SER A 139 -0.05 5.65 12.34
CA SER A 139 -1.16 5.20 13.19
C SER A 139 -2.28 6.23 13.24
N SER A 140 -1.95 7.51 13.40
CA SER A 140 -2.96 8.59 13.38
C SER A 140 -3.70 8.66 12.05
N VAL A 141 -3.05 8.43 10.90
CA VAL A 141 -3.73 8.39 9.61
C VAL A 141 -4.69 7.18 9.53
N ILE A 142 -4.28 6.03 10.04
CA ILE A 142 -5.14 4.82 10.08
C ILE A 142 -6.35 5.06 10.99
N GLU A 143 -6.20 5.71 12.14
CA GLU A 143 -7.32 6.03 13.03
C GLU A 143 -8.38 6.94 12.38
N ARG A 144 -8.02 7.70 11.33
CA ARG A 144 -8.94 8.58 10.60
C ARG A 144 -9.84 7.85 9.58
N ILE A 145 -9.54 6.59 9.23
CA ILE A 145 -10.37 5.81 8.28
C ILE A 145 -11.47 5.03 9.02
N ALA A 146 -12.43 4.44 8.30
CA ALA A 146 -13.54 3.72 8.93
C ALA A 146 -13.07 2.49 9.73
N PRO A 147 -13.68 2.16 10.89
CA PRO A 147 -13.26 1.03 11.73
C PRO A 147 -13.16 -0.30 10.99
N GLU A 148 -14.09 -0.58 10.07
CA GLU A 148 -14.06 -1.81 9.27
C GLU A 148 -12.87 -1.85 8.31
N GLN A 149 -12.45 -0.70 7.78
CA GLN A 149 -11.26 -0.59 6.93
C GLN A 149 -9.98 -0.74 7.76
N GLN A 150 -9.95 -0.19 8.97
CA GLN A 150 -8.83 -0.38 9.90
C GLN A 150 -8.62 -1.87 10.21
N PHE A 151 -9.72 -2.58 10.51
CA PHE A 151 -9.71 -4.02 10.74
C PHE A 151 -9.18 -4.79 9.53
N ILE A 152 -9.72 -4.52 8.33
CA ILE A 152 -9.25 -5.19 7.11
C ILE A 152 -7.76 -4.87 6.83
N MET A 153 -7.35 -3.61 6.98
CA MET A 153 -5.96 -3.20 6.79
C MET A 153 -5.04 -3.96 7.74
N LYS A 154 -5.42 -4.09 9.00
CA LYS A 154 -4.68 -4.89 9.99
C LYS A 154 -4.54 -6.35 9.54
N GLU A 155 -5.65 -7.01 9.21
CA GLU A 155 -5.64 -8.42 8.81
C GLU A 155 -4.78 -8.68 7.56
N VAL A 156 -4.91 -7.82 6.56
CA VAL A 156 -4.14 -7.92 5.31
C VAL A 156 -2.66 -7.64 5.53
N LEU A 157 -2.30 -6.65 6.35
CA LEU A 157 -0.89 -6.36 6.66
C LEU A 157 -0.23 -7.48 7.46
N TYR A 158 -0.94 -8.07 8.44
CA TYR A 158 -0.43 -9.24 9.16
C TYR A 158 -0.30 -10.47 8.26
N LEU A 159 -1.24 -10.70 7.34
CA LEU A 159 -1.08 -11.75 6.33
C LEU A 159 0.20 -11.54 5.49
N PHE A 160 0.43 -10.32 5.01
CA PHE A 160 1.62 -10.02 4.22
C PHE A 160 2.91 -10.16 5.01
N LYS A 161 2.93 -9.80 6.30
CA LYS A 161 4.05 -10.06 7.19
C LYS A 161 4.31 -11.56 7.31
N GLU A 162 3.28 -12.35 7.58
CA GLU A 162 3.41 -13.79 7.74
C GLU A 162 3.91 -14.48 6.46
N VAL A 163 3.44 -14.03 5.28
CA VAL A 163 3.99 -14.46 3.99
C VAL A 163 5.46 -14.11 3.86
N SER A 164 5.88 -12.89 4.24
CA SER A 164 7.30 -12.51 4.12
C SER A 164 8.21 -13.25 5.10
N GLU A 165 7.70 -13.69 6.26
CA GLU A 165 8.42 -14.55 7.19
C GLU A 165 8.72 -15.95 6.61
N HIS A 166 7.96 -16.38 5.59
CA HIS A 166 8.14 -17.64 4.87
C HIS A 166 8.95 -17.49 3.56
N GLU A 167 9.63 -16.35 3.36
CA GLU A 167 10.42 -16.02 2.16
C GLU A 167 11.35 -17.16 1.68
N LYS A 168 11.93 -17.93 2.60
CA LYS A 168 12.87 -19.01 2.25
C LYS A 168 12.21 -20.08 1.39
N GLU A 169 10.92 -20.34 1.58
CA GLU A 169 10.13 -21.31 0.84
C GLU A 169 9.41 -20.61 -0.32
N ASN A 170 8.57 -19.61 -0.03
CA ASN A 170 7.71 -18.98 -1.03
C ASN A 170 8.39 -17.93 -1.93
N LYS A 171 9.64 -17.52 -1.63
CA LYS A 171 10.42 -16.52 -2.38
C LYS A 171 9.83 -15.10 -2.40
N MET A 172 8.95 -14.77 -1.46
CA MET A 172 8.22 -13.50 -1.40
C MET A 172 8.65 -12.67 -0.19
N CYS A 173 9.74 -11.91 -0.32
CA CYS A 173 10.12 -10.90 0.68
C CYS A 173 9.14 -9.72 0.72
N THR A 174 9.20 -8.87 1.76
CA THR A 174 8.31 -7.68 1.86
C THR A 174 8.36 -6.79 0.61
N GLY A 175 9.53 -6.60 0.01
CA GLY A 175 9.67 -5.81 -1.21
C GLY A 175 8.99 -6.44 -2.43
N ALA A 176 9.02 -7.77 -2.54
CA ALA A 176 8.34 -8.51 -3.59
C ALA A 176 6.82 -8.40 -3.43
N ILE A 177 6.31 -8.61 -2.20
CA ILE A 177 4.89 -8.45 -1.88
C ILE A 177 4.43 -7.02 -2.18
N ALA A 178 5.20 -6.03 -1.73
CA ALA A 178 4.90 -4.62 -1.99
C ALA A 178 4.79 -4.31 -3.48
N THR A 179 5.69 -4.88 -4.29
CA THR A 179 5.66 -4.71 -5.75
C THR A 179 4.44 -5.36 -6.39
N SER A 180 4.06 -6.55 -5.93
CA SER A 180 2.93 -7.30 -6.46
C SER A 180 1.55 -6.77 -6.02
N CYS A 181 1.48 -6.20 -4.82
CA CYS A 181 0.21 -5.83 -4.18
C CYS A 181 -0.02 -4.33 -4.05
N GLY A 182 1.02 -3.49 -4.16
CA GLY A 182 0.97 -2.07 -3.83
C GLY A 182 -0.21 -1.33 -4.48
N LEU A 183 -0.37 -1.47 -5.80
CA LEU A 183 -1.46 -0.83 -6.54
C LEU A 183 -2.85 -1.42 -6.27
N SER A 184 -2.94 -2.66 -5.76
CA SER A 184 -4.21 -3.22 -5.31
C SER A 184 -4.63 -2.60 -3.98
N ILE A 185 -3.69 -2.43 -3.06
CA ILE A 185 -3.96 -1.89 -1.72
C ILE A 185 -4.14 -0.35 -1.75
N PHE A 186 -3.33 0.35 -2.56
CA PHE A 186 -3.31 1.81 -2.65
C PHE A 186 -3.46 2.28 -4.11
N PRO A 187 -4.62 2.08 -4.76
CA PRO A 187 -4.82 2.42 -6.17
C PRO A 187 -4.83 3.92 -6.45
N SER A 188 -4.94 4.77 -5.43
CA SER A 188 -5.03 6.23 -5.55
C SER A 188 -3.67 6.94 -5.68
N VAL A 189 -2.55 6.21 -5.58
CA VAL A 189 -1.19 6.74 -5.72
C VAL A 189 -0.44 6.01 -6.84
N ASN A 190 0.69 6.56 -7.30
CA ASN A 190 1.51 5.90 -8.32
C ASN A 190 2.18 4.63 -7.76
N ALA A 191 2.59 3.72 -8.65
CA ALA A 191 3.15 2.41 -8.29
C ALA A 191 4.34 2.50 -7.31
N GLY A 192 5.29 3.41 -7.55
CA GLY A 192 6.46 3.56 -6.66
C GLY A 192 6.06 3.96 -5.24
N ASN A 193 5.13 4.90 -5.11
CA ASN A 193 4.60 5.33 -3.81
C ASN A 193 3.78 4.24 -3.14
N ALA A 194 2.93 3.53 -3.89
CA ALA A 194 2.12 2.42 -3.38
C ALA A 194 3.01 1.30 -2.80
N ASN A 195 4.07 0.94 -3.54
CA ASN A 195 5.03 -0.08 -3.12
C ASN A 195 5.81 0.38 -1.87
N LEU A 196 6.28 1.63 -1.85
CA LEU A 196 6.96 2.19 -0.67
C LEU A 196 6.05 2.17 0.56
N MET A 197 4.82 2.65 0.42
CA MET A 197 3.82 2.65 1.50
C MET A 197 3.58 1.24 2.02
N LEU A 198 3.25 0.29 1.13
CA LEU A 198 2.96 -1.08 1.53
C LEU A 198 4.15 -1.75 2.22
N LYS A 199 5.37 -1.55 1.69
CA LYS A 199 6.58 -2.10 2.31
C LYS A 199 6.78 -1.59 3.73
N ILE A 200 6.72 -0.27 3.93
CA ILE A 200 6.92 0.35 5.25
C ILE A 200 5.83 -0.08 6.23
N LEU A 201 4.58 -0.20 5.78
CA LEU A 201 3.48 -0.67 6.62
C LEU A 201 3.67 -2.11 7.07
N ILE A 202 4.09 -3.02 6.17
CA ILE A 202 4.37 -4.42 6.53
C ILE A 202 5.55 -4.51 7.51
N ASP A 203 6.66 -3.81 7.21
CA ASP A 203 7.88 -3.86 8.03
C ASP A 203 7.66 -3.34 9.47
N ASN A 204 6.64 -2.50 9.69
CA ASN A 204 6.37 -1.86 10.98
C ASN A 204 4.97 -2.20 11.53
N VAL A 205 4.29 -3.23 11.02
CA VAL A 205 2.90 -3.54 11.37
C VAL A 205 2.71 -3.78 12.88
N ASP A 206 3.68 -4.41 13.55
CA ASP A 206 3.63 -4.61 15.00
C ASP A 206 3.66 -3.29 15.75
N GLU A 207 4.47 -2.32 15.30
CA GLU A 207 4.58 -1.00 15.93
C GLU A 207 3.36 -0.12 15.68
N ILE A 208 2.81 -0.21 14.47
CA ILE A 208 1.61 0.54 14.07
C ILE A 208 0.40 0.16 14.92
N TYR A 209 0.26 -1.14 15.25
CA TYR A 209 -0.89 -1.70 15.97
C TYR A 209 -0.59 -2.13 17.41
N LYS A 210 0.47 -1.58 18.03
CA LYS A 210 0.88 -1.88 19.42
C LYS A 210 -0.05 -1.29 20.50
N GLN A 211 -1.06 -0.53 20.10
CA GLN A 211 -1.97 0.23 20.98
C GLN A 211 -3.26 -0.53 21.30
#